data_AF-A0A329LSA4-F1
#
_entry.id   AF-A0A329LSA4-F1
#
_cell.length_a   1.000
_cell.length_b   1.000
_cell.length_c   1.000
_cell.angle_alpha   90.00
_cell.angle_beta   90.00
_cell.angle_gamma   90.00
#
_symmetry.space_group_name_H-M   'P 1'
#
loop_
_entity.id
_entity.type
_entity.pdbx_description
1 polymer ?
#
loop_
_entity_poly.entity_id
_entity_poly.type
_entity_poly.pdbx_seq_one_letter_code
_entity_poly.pdbx_strand_id
1 'polypeptide(L)'
;MPLETDPSILHAVQTVYTTDLGLPEEWTDAQRTEFIADEADKITWMGRAQASTLGDQSVEQWTRRHDGRAPDPGVLSALRIAARARALHVVLSTELYELITPDTEDGNPDQVGQHHDDWRA
;
A
#
# COMPACT_ATOMS: atom_id res chain seq x y z
N MET A 1 7.55 -19.17 -14.27
CA MET A 1 6.91 -18.10 -15.05
C MET A 1 6.84 -16.90 -14.13
N PRO A 2 7.39 -15.73 -14.50
CA PRO A 2 7.04 -14.50 -13.79
C PRO A 2 5.52 -14.33 -13.94
N LEU A 3 4.85 -14.14 -12.82
CA LEU A 3 3.42 -13.90 -12.84
C LEU A 3 3.22 -12.47 -13.34
N GLU A 4 2.37 -12.28 -14.35
CA GLU A 4 2.10 -10.94 -14.89
C GLU A 4 1.74 -9.95 -13.76
N THR A 5 2.40 -8.80 -13.77
CA THR A 5 2.17 -7.65 -12.89
C THR A 5 0.70 -7.26 -12.96
N ASP A 6 0.06 -7.01 -11.82
CA ASP A 6 -1.34 -6.58 -11.81
C ASP A 6 -1.43 -5.14 -12.36
N PRO A 7 -2.22 -4.90 -13.42
CA PRO A 7 -2.26 -3.58 -14.07
C PRO A 7 -2.81 -2.48 -13.15
N SER A 8 -3.65 -2.84 -12.17
CA SER A 8 -4.17 -1.86 -11.19
C SER A 8 -3.07 -1.45 -10.20
N ILE A 9 -2.19 -2.38 -9.84
CA ILE A 9 -1.03 -2.09 -8.98
C ILE A 9 -0.04 -1.22 -9.74
N LEU A 10 0.28 -1.57 -10.99
CA LEU A 10 1.19 -0.77 -11.84
C LEU A 10 0.72 0.69 -11.95
N HIS A 11 -0.58 0.90 -12.20
CA HIS A 11 -1.15 2.25 -12.28
C HIS A 11 -1.07 3.00 -10.94
N ALA A 12 -1.31 2.32 -9.80
CA ALA A 12 -1.20 2.92 -8.48
C ALA A 12 0.23 3.34 -8.14
N VAL A 13 1.21 2.47 -8.38
CA VAL A 13 2.64 2.75 -8.19
C VAL A 13 3.06 3.93 -9.06
N GLN A 14 2.73 3.89 -10.36
CA GLN A 14 3.05 4.98 -11.28
C GLN A 14 2.47 6.31 -10.80
N THR A 15 1.21 6.32 -10.32
CA THR A 15 0.58 7.54 -9.82
C THR A 15 1.36 8.09 -8.64
N VAL A 16 1.55 7.30 -7.58
CA VAL A 16 2.20 7.75 -6.33
C VAL A 16 3.62 8.27 -6.56
N TYR A 17 4.43 7.57 -7.37
CA TYR A 17 5.80 8.02 -7.66
C TYR A 17 5.90 9.23 -8.58
N THR A 18 4.86 9.53 -9.36
CA THR A 18 4.82 10.72 -10.22
C THR A 18 4.19 11.92 -9.54
N THR A 19 3.33 11.72 -8.53
CA THR A 19 2.60 12.82 -7.86
C THR A 19 3.10 13.14 -6.46
N ASP A 20 3.42 12.13 -5.65
CA ASP A 20 3.61 12.31 -4.20
C ASP A 20 5.06 12.07 -3.75
N LEU A 21 5.66 10.95 -4.14
CA LEU A 21 7.02 10.57 -3.69
C LEU A 21 8.14 11.17 -4.55
N GLY A 22 7.84 11.44 -5.82
CA GLY A 22 8.83 11.85 -6.82
C GLY A 22 9.79 10.72 -7.20
N LEU A 23 10.40 10.87 -8.37
CA LEU A 23 11.52 10.06 -8.81
C LEU A 23 12.73 10.97 -9.06
N PRO A 24 13.96 10.46 -8.92
CA PRO A 24 15.14 11.30 -9.08
C PRO A 24 15.21 11.92 -10.48
N GLU A 25 15.48 13.23 -10.55
CA GLU A 25 15.45 13.97 -11.80
C GLU A 25 16.53 13.49 -12.78
N GLU A 26 17.68 13.03 -12.28
CA GLU A 26 18.75 12.49 -13.12
C GLU A 26 18.43 11.13 -13.76
N TRP A 27 17.37 10.46 -13.33
CA TRP A 27 16.96 9.20 -13.94
C TRP A 27 16.36 9.43 -15.32
N THR A 28 16.81 8.62 -16.29
CA THR A 28 16.21 8.52 -17.61
C THR A 28 14.80 7.92 -17.54
N ASP A 29 13.97 8.16 -18.56
CA ASP A 29 12.64 7.56 -18.66
C ASP A 29 12.67 6.02 -18.59
N ALA A 30 13.72 5.40 -19.13
CA ALA A 30 13.91 3.96 -19.06
C ALA A 30 14.11 3.47 -17.62
N GLN A 31 14.97 4.15 -16.84
CA GLN A 31 15.21 3.82 -15.44
C GLN A 31 13.96 4.03 -14.57
N ARG A 32 13.22 5.11 -14.81
CA ARG A 32 11.94 5.37 -14.11
C ARG A 32 10.91 4.29 -14.42
N THR A 33 10.81 3.88 -15.68
CA THR A 33 9.87 2.84 -16.11
C THR A 33 10.23 1.48 -15.52
N GLU A 34 11.51 1.12 -15.54
CA GLU A 34 12.01 -0.14 -14.95
C GLU A 34 11.71 -0.17 -13.45
N PHE A 35 12.07 0.89 -12.71
CA PHE A 35 11.78 0.98 -11.29
C PHE A 35 10.29 0.85 -10.96
N ILE A 36 9.41 1.54 -11.69
CA ILE A 36 7.95 1.44 -11.50
C ILE A 36 7.46 0.01 -11.76
N ALA A 37 8.01 -0.67 -12.78
CA ALA A 37 7.64 -2.04 -13.11
C ALA A 37 8.09 -3.04 -12.03
N ASP A 38 9.33 -2.91 -11.55
CA ASP A 38 9.87 -3.75 -10.48
C ASP A 38 9.10 -3.58 -9.17
N GLU A 39 8.79 -2.33 -8.78
CA GLU A 39 8.02 -2.08 -7.55
C GLU A 39 6.58 -2.61 -7.68
N ALA A 40 5.97 -2.48 -8.85
CA ALA A 40 4.67 -3.06 -9.12
C ALA A 40 4.67 -4.60 -9.12
N ASP A 41 5.73 -5.24 -9.60
CA ASP A 41 5.92 -6.70 -9.53
C ASP A 41 6.02 -7.16 -8.07
N LYS A 42 6.89 -6.52 -7.28
CA LYS A 42 7.02 -6.77 -5.83
C LYS A 42 5.66 -6.67 -5.12
N ILE A 43 4.95 -5.56 -5.31
CA ILE A 43 3.63 -5.33 -4.69
C ILE A 43 2.60 -6.36 -5.20
N THR A 44 2.69 -6.79 -6.46
CA THR A 44 1.87 -7.88 -7.00
C THR A 44 2.07 -9.19 -6.24
N TRP A 45 3.32 -9.56 -5.96
CA TRP A 45 3.62 -10.76 -5.17
C TRP A 45 3.08 -10.67 -3.74
N MET A 46 3.27 -9.52 -3.09
CA MET A 46 2.76 -9.27 -1.75
C MET A 46 1.23 -9.34 -1.71
N GLY A 47 0.56 -8.71 -2.68
CA GLY A 47 -0.90 -8.76 -2.82
C GLY A 47 -1.41 -10.19 -3.00
N ARG A 48 -0.73 -11.03 -3.77
CA ARG A 48 -1.09 -12.44 -3.95
C ARG A 48 -0.92 -13.25 -2.67
N ALA A 49 0.21 -13.10 -1.97
CA ALA A 49 0.45 -13.79 -0.71
C ALA A 49 -0.59 -13.42 0.35
N GLN A 50 -0.92 -12.13 0.45
CA GLN A 50 -1.94 -11.63 1.35
C GLN A 50 -3.35 -12.10 0.97
N ALA A 51 -3.67 -12.15 -0.33
CA ALA A 51 -4.97 -12.64 -0.81
C ALA A 51 -5.18 -14.13 -0.51
N SER A 52 -4.13 -14.94 -0.63
CA SER A 52 -4.17 -16.36 -0.25
C SER A 52 -4.49 -16.51 1.24
N THR A 53 -3.76 -15.80 2.09
CA THR A 53 -3.96 -15.82 3.55
C THR A 53 -5.37 -15.38 3.95
N LEU A 54 -5.83 -14.24 3.44
CA LEU A 54 -7.18 -13.74 3.72
C LEU A 54 -8.28 -14.65 3.16
N GLY A 55 -8.02 -15.29 2.02
CA GLY A 55 -8.96 -16.25 1.42
C GLY A 55 -9.14 -17.49 2.28
N ASP A 56 -8.04 -18.04 2.80
CA ASP A 56 -8.07 -19.21 3.68
C ASP A 56 -8.80 -18.88 4.99
N GLN A 57 -8.50 -17.72 5.59
CA GLN A 57 -9.21 -17.22 6.78
C GLN A 57 -10.70 -17.01 6.52
N SER A 58 -11.06 -16.48 5.34
CA SER A 58 -12.46 -16.23 4.98
C SER A 58 -13.24 -17.52 4.81
N VAL A 59 -12.64 -18.55 4.20
CA VAL A 59 -13.22 -19.89 4.07
C VAL A 59 -13.39 -20.55 5.43
N GLU A 60 -12.38 -20.47 6.29
CA GLU A 60 -12.46 -21.02 7.64
C GLU A 60 -13.56 -20.34 8.46
N GLN A 61 -13.63 -19.01 8.41
CA GLN A 61 -14.65 -18.23 9.11
C GLN A 61 -16.05 -18.55 8.61
N TRP A 62 -16.23 -18.69 7.30
CA TRP A 62 -17.51 -19.10 6.71
C TRP A 62 -17.90 -20.50 7.19
N THR A 63 -16.98 -21.46 7.09
CA THR A 63 -17.19 -22.86 7.50
C THR A 63 -17.63 -22.96 8.97
N ARG A 64 -16.98 -22.20 9.87
CA ARG A 64 -17.36 -22.15 11.29
C ARG A 64 -18.77 -21.61 11.52
N ARG A 65 -19.21 -20.64 10.71
CA ARG A 65 -20.57 -20.07 10.80
C ARG A 65 -21.66 -20.97 10.21
N HIS A 66 -21.27 -21.91 9.36
CA HIS A 66 -22.17 -22.80 8.65
C HIS A 66 -22.03 -24.26 9.11
N ASP A 67 -21.87 -24.47 10.42
CA ASP A 67 -21.85 -25.78 11.08
C ASP A 67 -20.81 -26.77 10.50
N GLY A 68 -19.67 -26.24 10.06
CA GLY A 68 -18.60 -27.07 9.48
C GLY A 68 -18.83 -27.45 8.01
N ARG A 69 -19.89 -26.95 7.36
CA ARG A 69 -20.13 -27.19 5.95
C ARG A 69 -19.07 -26.50 5.09
N ALA A 70 -18.63 -27.17 4.03
CA ALA A 70 -17.77 -26.56 3.02
C ALA A 70 -18.56 -25.58 2.13
N PRO A 71 -17.99 -24.42 1.77
CA PRO A 71 -18.64 -23.48 0.85
C PRO A 71 -18.82 -24.12 -0.51
N ASP A 72 -19.97 -23.88 -1.13
CA ASP A 72 -20.16 -24.23 -2.53
C ASP A 72 -19.23 -23.38 -3.42
N PRO A 73 -19.01 -23.78 -4.69
CA PRO A 73 -18.07 -23.10 -5.58
C PRO A 73 -18.38 -21.61 -5.79
N GLY A 74 -19.65 -21.20 -5.77
CA GLY A 74 -20.05 -19.80 -5.93
C GLY A 74 -19.64 -18.96 -4.71
N VAL A 75 -19.91 -19.49 -3.52
CA VAL A 75 -19.48 -18.85 -2.26
C VAL A 75 -17.96 -18.82 -2.15
N LEU A 76 -17.28 -19.92 -2.46
CA LEU A 76 -15.82 -19.99 -2.43
C LEU A 76 -15.18 -18.93 -3.36
N SER A 77 -15.72 -18.78 -4.58
CA SER A 77 -15.27 -17.75 -5.53
C SER A 77 -15.48 -16.35 -4.97
N ALA A 78 -16.67 -16.06 -4.41
CA ALA A 78 -16.96 -14.76 -3.80
C ALA A 78 -16.02 -14.42 -2.63
N LEU A 79 -15.72 -15.39 -1.76
CA LEU A 79 -14.76 -15.22 -0.66
C LEU A 79 -13.35 -14.91 -1.18
N ARG A 80 -12.90 -15.59 -2.24
CA ARG A 80 -11.57 -15.36 -2.83
C ARG A 80 -11.48 -14.00 -3.53
N ILE A 81 -12.54 -13.56 -4.22
CA ILE A 81 -12.60 -12.23 -4.85
C ILE A 81 -12.53 -11.14 -3.77
N ALA A 82 -13.33 -11.27 -2.70
CA ALA A 82 -13.31 -10.34 -1.59
C ALA A 82 -11.95 -10.28 -0.90
N ALA A 83 -11.31 -11.45 -0.68
CA ALA A 83 -9.97 -11.54 -0.10
C ALA A 83 -8.92 -10.85 -0.98
N ARG A 84 -8.99 -11.00 -2.31
CA ARG A 84 -8.09 -10.31 -3.24
C ARG A 84 -8.26 -8.79 -3.18
N ALA A 85 -9.50 -8.30 -3.22
CA ALA A 85 -9.78 -6.87 -3.11
C ALA A 85 -9.25 -6.28 -1.79
N ARG A 86 -9.45 -7.00 -0.67
CA ARG A 86 -8.93 -6.57 0.63
C ARG A 86 -7.40 -6.61 0.70
N ALA A 87 -6.78 -7.65 0.14
CA ALA A 87 -5.33 -7.78 0.09
C ALA A 87 -4.68 -6.62 -0.67
N LEU A 88 -5.21 -6.28 -1.84
CA LEU A 88 -4.73 -5.13 -2.63
C LEU A 88 -4.81 -3.84 -1.82
N HIS A 89 -5.93 -3.59 -1.15
CA HIS A 89 -6.08 -2.41 -0.31
C HIS A 89 -5.05 -2.37 0.83
N VAL A 90 -4.83 -3.48 1.54
CA VAL A 90 -3.86 -3.54 2.64
C VAL A 90 -2.44 -3.31 2.14
N VAL A 91 -2.03 -4.03 1.11
CA VAL A 91 -0.65 -3.94 0.59
C VAL A 91 -0.38 -2.56 -0.01
N LEU A 92 -1.30 -1.99 -0.80
CA LEU A 92 -1.10 -0.64 -1.34
C LEU A 92 -1.09 0.42 -0.23
N SER A 93 -1.88 0.25 0.83
CA SER A 93 -1.84 1.16 1.98
C SER A 93 -0.46 1.14 2.63
N THR A 94 0.08 -0.04 2.91
CA THR A 94 1.37 -0.19 3.61
C THR A 94 2.58 0.10 2.74
N GLU A 95 2.59 -0.34 1.49
CA GLU A 95 3.76 -0.20 0.63
C GLU A 95 3.83 1.15 -0.09
N LEU A 96 2.72 1.86 -0.27
CA LEU A 96 2.70 3.13 -0.99
C LEU A 96 2.21 4.30 -0.13
N TYR A 97 1.04 4.19 0.50
CA TYR A 97 0.44 5.34 1.20
C TYR A 97 1.11 5.66 2.54
N GLU A 98 1.64 4.67 3.27
CA GLU A 98 2.44 4.93 4.48
C GLU A 98 3.78 5.62 4.15
N LEU A 99 4.29 5.55 2.92
CA LEU A 99 5.49 6.30 2.51
C LEU A 99 5.21 7.80 2.30
N ILE A 100 3.95 8.18 2.07
CA ILE A 100 3.54 9.57 1.82
C ILE A 100 3.37 10.33 3.14
N THR A 101 3.42 9.67 4.30
CA THR A 101 3.33 10.40 5.57
C THR A 101 4.51 11.36 5.68
N PRO A 102 4.27 12.68 5.76
CA PRO A 102 5.34 13.62 5.99
C PRO A 102 5.94 13.29 7.35
N ASP A 103 7.27 13.18 7.40
CA ASP A 103 8.06 13.27 8.61
C ASP A 103 7.68 14.60 9.30
N THR A 104 6.61 14.57 10.09
CA THR A 104 6.16 15.71 10.88
C THR A 104 6.94 15.63 12.17
N GLU A 105 8.23 15.94 12.11
CA GLU A 105 9.02 16.35 13.27
C GLU A 105 10.37 16.98 12.86
N ASP A 106 10.36 17.90 11.88
CA ASP A 106 11.33 19.02 11.88
C ASP A 106 10.91 20.02 12.97
N GLY A 107 11.10 19.58 14.22
CA GLY A 107 10.85 20.33 15.43
C GLY A 107 12.13 20.98 15.94
N ASN A 108 12.76 21.87 15.16
CA ASN A 108 13.67 22.84 15.76
C ASN A 108 13.75 24.15 14.97
N PRO A 109 13.26 25.24 15.57
CA PRO A 109 14.12 26.42 15.64
C PRO A 109 14.17 26.98 17.06
N ASP A 110 15.09 26.45 17.86
CA ASP A 110 15.87 27.31 18.74
C ASP A 110 16.43 28.47 17.89
N GLN A 111 16.15 29.69 18.34
CA GLN A 111 16.82 30.95 17.95
C GLN A 111 16.10 31.90 16.95
N VAL A 112 15.12 32.66 17.46
CA VAL A 112 15.07 34.14 17.34
C VAL A 112 14.59 34.66 18.70
N GLY A 113 15.43 35.19 19.58
CA GLY A 113 16.07 36.49 19.39
C GLY A 113 15.20 37.58 20.05
N GLN A 114 15.48 37.83 21.33
CA GLN A 114 15.11 38.97 22.17
C GLN A 114 14.43 40.19 21.51
N HIS A 115 13.27 40.60 22.04
CA HIS A 115 12.85 42.01 22.14
C HIS A 115 11.81 42.12 23.28
N HIS A 116 12.26 42.41 24.51
CA HIS A 116 12.19 43.72 25.18
C HIS A 116 10.75 44.17 25.52
N ASP A 117 10.54 44.28 26.83
CA ASP A 117 9.79 45.31 27.54
C ASP A 117 8.39 45.01 28.14
N ASP A 118 8.23 45.62 29.31
CA ASP A 118 7.04 45.93 30.07
C ASP A 118 6.39 44.85 30.96
N TRP A 119 6.86 44.78 32.22
CA TRP A 119 6.01 44.49 33.37
C TRP A 119 6.21 45.55 34.46
N ARG A 120 5.42 46.62 34.36
CA ARG A 120 5.10 47.52 35.48
C ARG A 120 3.60 47.40 35.82
N ALA A 121 3.29 46.99 37.05
CA ALA A 121 2.28 47.57 37.94
C ALA A 121 2.22 46.78 39.25
#